data_AF-A0A9E4AS12-F1
#
_entry.id   AF-A0A9E4AS12-F1
#
_cell.length_a   1.000
_cell.length_b   1.000
_cell.length_c   1.000
_cell.angle_alpha   90.00
_cell.angle_beta   90.00
_cell.angle_gamma   90.00
#
_symmetry.space_group_name_H-M   'P 1'
#
loop_
_entity.id
_entity.type
_entity.pdbx_description
1 polymer ?
#
loop_
_entity_poly.entity_id
_entity_poly.type
_entity_poly.pdbx_seq_one_letter_code
_entity_poly.pdbx_strand_id
1 'polypeptide(L)'
;MLSALNFLLLVPLFRPTVTLVLGIVLFLASLGFAVVDSVEDRFLTSDFYLDNLAENDVYDRIYDEVLLDPELADTTQELMGGVQAPRRDVPGLAREIIPPGYLQDQVEGSVKATTEYLGKDTDDLRAFIDLGPSVERIRPTLLGYIDRHIDGLPEVQVDSVDELGRSLESVYRALADGKLEDMTGIPAIGDPSAAGGYGVDAHAGVLADLDADPDFPQGAIAALEERRSEIEAHLREGRTRDAVKAVVPALTAPLMDDAIDELEKDLDGRSRLDLVQKAAEQTGEPRDDFLERFDFAREVVTRGWVAKWLMLLVMAGAGLVMAGVHLPRMASALRFPGIALFFSGILVLALGLVARYRLPKEPLNREGVGGIPPSLVDIANDVLASMASDIGSGFVTFAIVLTIAGLALALGSAFIRMTRIPFLSK
;
A
#
# COMPACT_ATOMS: atom_id res chain seq x y z
N MET A 1 42.95 62.50 8.04
CA MET A 1 43.27 61.83 6.76
C MET A 1 43.03 60.32 6.75
N LEU A 2 43.12 59.58 7.87
CA LEU A 2 42.82 58.13 7.89
C LEU A 2 41.33 57.74 7.71
N SER A 3 40.37 58.62 8.01
CA SER A 3 38.94 58.31 7.87
C SER A 3 38.42 58.40 6.42
N ALA A 4 39.01 59.28 5.60
CA ALA A 4 38.62 59.43 4.19
C ALA A 4 39.18 58.30 3.30
N LEU A 5 40.30 57.67 3.70
CA LEU A 5 40.93 56.58 2.96
C LEU A 5 40.17 55.26 3.10
N ASN A 6 39.58 54.99 4.28
CA ASN A 6 38.71 53.84 4.50
C ASN A 6 37.38 53.96 3.75
N PHE A 7 36.83 55.18 3.63
CA PHE A 7 35.58 55.42 2.89
C PHE A 7 35.77 55.27 1.36
N LEU A 8 36.94 55.61 0.82
CA LEU A 8 37.24 55.49 -0.61
C LEU A 8 37.47 54.03 -1.07
N LEU A 9 37.94 53.15 -0.17
CA LEU A 9 38.13 51.72 -0.42
C LEU A 9 36.84 50.90 -0.30
N LEU A 10 35.86 51.33 0.51
CA LEU A 10 34.58 50.62 0.73
C LEU A 10 33.58 50.77 -0.43
N VAL A 11 33.55 51.93 -1.10
CA VAL A 11 32.60 52.21 -2.20
C VAL A 11 32.72 51.26 -3.41
N PRO A 12 33.92 50.90 -3.92
CA PRO A 12 34.03 49.94 -5.03
C PRO A 12 33.72 48.49 -4.63
N LEU A 13 33.81 48.16 -3.34
CA LEU A 13 33.45 46.84 -2.78
C LEU A 13 31.96 46.72 -2.43
N PHE A 14 31.22 47.82 -2.30
CA PHE A 14 29.81 47.80 -1.93
C PHE A 14 28.92 47.05 -2.93
N ARG A 15 29.03 47.38 -4.23
CA ARG A 15 28.23 46.73 -5.29
C ARG A 15 28.45 45.22 -5.40
N PRO A 16 29.69 44.69 -5.46
CA PRO A 16 29.90 43.26 -5.52
C PRO A 16 29.45 42.55 -4.24
N THR A 17 29.65 43.14 -3.05
CA THR A 17 29.16 42.57 -1.78
C THR A 17 27.63 42.50 -1.75
N VAL A 18 26.93 43.57 -2.12
CA VAL A 18 25.46 43.58 -2.20
C VAL A 18 24.95 42.59 -3.23
N THR A 19 25.62 42.49 -4.39
CA THR A 19 25.25 41.51 -5.44
C THR A 19 25.44 40.07 -4.95
N LEU A 20 26.51 39.79 -4.20
CA LEU A 20 26.74 38.47 -3.61
C LEU A 20 25.66 38.10 -2.59
N VAL A 21 25.36 39.02 -1.65
CA VAL A 21 24.32 38.82 -0.62
C VAL A 21 22.95 38.58 -1.28
N LEU A 22 22.57 39.42 -2.25
CA LEU A 22 21.31 39.26 -2.98
C LEU A 22 21.30 37.96 -3.82
N GLY A 23 22.44 37.52 -4.34
CA GLY A 23 22.57 36.24 -5.03
C GLY A 23 22.34 35.04 -4.10
N ILE A 24 22.87 35.10 -2.86
CA ILE A 24 22.61 34.09 -1.83
C ILE A 24 21.13 34.08 -1.43
N VAL A 25 20.52 35.26 -1.22
CA VAL A 25 19.09 35.38 -0.91
C VAL A 25 18.24 34.78 -2.02
N LEU A 26 18.57 35.08 -3.28
CA LEU A 26 17.85 34.58 -4.45
C LEU A 26 18.01 33.07 -4.61
N PHE A 27 19.20 32.53 -4.32
CA PHE A 27 19.42 31.09 -4.25
C PHE A 27 18.56 30.43 -3.15
N LEU A 28 18.61 30.94 -1.92
CA LEU A 28 17.85 30.37 -0.79
C LEU A 28 16.35 30.45 -1.03
N ALA A 29 15.85 31.55 -1.61
CA ALA A 29 14.45 31.71 -1.99
C ALA A 29 14.05 30.73 -3.09
N SER A 30 14.90 30.50 -4.09
CA SER A 30 14.65 29.52 -5.16
C SER A 30 14.63 28.08 -4.62
N LEU A 31 15.56 27.76 -3.71
CA LEU A 31 15.61 26.46 -3.04
C LEU A 31 14.37 26.25 -2.16
N GLY A 32 14.01 27.25 -1.34
CA GLY A 32 12.82 27.21 -0.50
C GLY A 32 11.54 27.07 -1.33
N PHE A 33 11.43 27.78 -2.45
CA PHE A 33 10.33 27.61 -3.39
C PHE A 33 10.28 26.17 -3.93
N ALA A 34 11.38 25.63 -4.46
CA ALA A 34 11.43 24.28 -5.01
C ALA A 34 11.01 23.20 -3.99
N VAL A 35 11.42 23.36 -2.72
CA VAL A 35 11.04 22.45 -1.64
C VAL A 35 9.53 22.53 -1.36
N VAL A 36 9.00 23.73 -1.16
CA VAL A 36 7.56 23.92 -0.85
C VAL A 36 6.68 23.47 -2.02
N ASP A 37 7.08 23.81 -3.25
CA ASP A 37 6.41 23.43 -4.49
C ASP A 37 6.38 21.90 -4.66
N SER A 38 7.50 21.23 -4.38
CA SER A 38 7.55 19.76 -4.43
C SER A 38 6.69 19.09 -3.37
N VAL A 39 6.55 19.70 -2.18
CA VAL A 39 5.65 19.20 -1.13
C VAL A 39 4.20 19.34 -1.55
N GLU A 40 3.81 20.52 -2.04
CA GLU A 40 2.44 20.83 -2.46
C GLU A 40 1.99 19.97 -3.66
N ASP A 41 2.80 19.94 -4.72
CA ASP A 41 2.40 19.31 -5.99
C ASP A 41 2.61 17.78 -6.01
N ARG A 42 3.30 17.20 -5.02
CA ARG A 42 3.58 15.74 -4.99
C ARG A 42 3.15 15.10 -3.68
N PHE A 43 3.75 15.49 -2.56
CA PHE A 43 3.51 14.84 -1.26
C PHE A 43 2.10 15.06 -0.70
N LEU A 44 1.37 16.07 -1.18
CA LEU A 44 -0.02 16.31 -0.77
C LEU A 44 -1.04 15.88 -1.81
N THR A 45 -0.61 15.30 -2.92
CA THR A 45 -1.51 14.86 -3.99
C THR A 45 -1.58 13.34 -3.97
N SER A 46 -2.79 12.78 -3.95
CA SER A 46 -3.00 11.33 -3.98
C SER A 46 -2.34 10.68 -5.19
N ASP A 47 -2.44 11.32 -6.36
CA ASP A 47 -1.94 10.80 -7.64
C ASP A 47 -0.47 10.40 -7.59
N PHE A 48 0.38 11.16 -6.88
CA PHE A 48 1.79 10.81 -6.71
C PHE A 48 1.99 9.43 -6.06
N TYR A 49 1.18 9.11 -5.05
CA TYR A 49 1.23 7.82 -4.38
C TYR A 49 0.60 6.73 -5.25
N LEU A 50 -0.55 7.02 -5.88
CA LEU A 50 -1.28 6.04 -6.68
C LEU A 50 -0.52 5.62 -7.93
N ASP A 51 0.10 6.57 -8.63
CA ASP A 51 0.94 6.30 -9.80
C ASP A 51 2.11 5.39 -9.43
N ASN A 52 2.74 5.61 -8.27
CA ASN A 52 3.85 4.79 -7.80
C ASN A 52 3.41 3.39 -7.33
N LEU A 53 2.21 3.23 -6.76
CA LEU A 53 1.65 1.91 -6.46
C LEU A 53 1.31 1.13 -7.75
N ALA A 54 0.75 1.81 -8.74
CA ALA A 54 0.38 1.22 -10.03
C ALA A 54 1.62 0.84 -10.86
N GLU A 55 2.66 1.68 -10.91
CA GLU A 55 3.91 1.40 -11.65
C GLU A 55 4.67 0.19 -11.10
N ASN A 56 4.46 -0.16 -9.82
CA ASN A 56 5.13 -1.28 -9.15
C ASN A 56 4.23 -2.53 -9.00
N ASP A 57 3.09 -2.58 -9.71
CA ASP A 57 2.14 -3.70 -9.72
C ASP A 57 1.77 -4.18 -8.29
N VAL A 58 1.68 -3.25 -7.33
CA VAL A 58 1.59 -3.56 -5.89
C VAL A 58 0.40 -4.47 -5.59
N TYR A 59 -0.75 -4.21 -6.24
CA TYR A 59 -1.97 -4.97 -6.00
C TYR A 59 -1.84 -6.44 -6.43
N ASP A 60 -1.22 -6.73 -7.58
CA ASP A 60 -1.03 -8.12 -8.04
C ASP A 60 0.01 -8.84 -7.18
N ARG A 61 1.08 -8.15 -6.79
CA ARG A 61 2.13 -8.70 -5.92
C ARG A 61 1.63 -9.05 -4.53
N ILE A 62 0.60 -8.38 -4.02
CA ILE A 62 -0.04 -8.79 -2.75
C ILE A 62 -0.55 -10.24 -2.88
N TYR A 63 -1.24 -10.60 -3.96
CA TYR A 63 -1.79 -11.94 -4.13
C TYR A 63 -0.73 -12.98 -4.47
N ASP A 64 0.24 -12.62 -5.32
CA ASP A 64 1.16 -13.59 -5.91
C ASP A 64 2.49 -13.71 -5.14
N GLU A 65 2.84 -12.74 -4.29
CA GLU A 65 4.05 -12.73 -3.48
C GLU A 65 3.73 -12.71 -1.98
N VAL A 66 2.93 -11.74 -1.51
CA VAL A 66 2.72 -11.50 -0.07
C VAL A 66 1.91 -12.61 0.58
N LEU A 67 0.77 -13.00 0.00
CA LEU A 67 -0.05 -14.08 0.55
C LEU A 67 0.64 -15.45 0.50
N LEU A 68 1.72 -15.59 -0.27
CA LEU A 68 2.50 -16.83 -0.34
C LEU A 68 3.73 -16.81 0.57
N ASP A 69 3.96 -15.71 1.28
CA ASP A 69 5.08 -15.55 2.20
C ASP A 69 4.94 -16.54 3.38
N PRO A 70 5.96 -17.37 3.64
CA PRO A 70 5.94 -18.28 4.78
C PRO A 70 5.72 -17.60 6.14
N GLU A 71 6.12 -16.34 6.30
CA GLU A 71 5.90 -15.58 7.55
C GLU A 71 4.43 -15.18 7.76
N LEU A 72 3.61 -15.22 6.70
CA LEU A 72 2.17 -14.94 6.74
C LEU A 72 1.32 -16.20 6.62
N ALA A 73 1.89 -17.39 6.82
CA ALA A 73 1.17 -18.65 6.67
C ALA A 73 -0.10 -18.71 7.55
N ASP A 74 0.02 -18.29 8.81
CA ASP A 74 -1.09 -18.32 9.77
C ASP A 74 -2.20 -17.33 9.37
N THR A 75 -1.85 -16.07 9.07
CA THR A 75 -2.82 -15.05 8.60
C THR A 75 -3.47 -15.45 7.28
N THR A 76 -2.72 -16.07 6.38
CA THR A 76 -3.26 -16.58 5.11
C THR A 76 -4.24 -17.72 5.37
N GLN A 77 -3.94 -18.60 6.33
CA GLN A 77 -4.83 -19.68 6.72
C GLN A 77 -6.12 -19.17 7.37
N GLU A 78 -6.05 -18.13 8.20
CA GLU A 78 -7.22 -17.44 8.75
C GLU A 78 -8.09 -16.84 7.64
N LEU A 79 -7.48 -16.16 6.65
CA LEU A 79 -8.18 -15.65 5.47
C LEU A 79 -8.86 -16.78 4.67
N MET A 80 -8.25 -17.97 4.63
CA MET A 80 -8.82 -19.18 4.02
C MET A 80 -9.82 -19.90 4.94
N GLY A 81 -10.31 -19.26 5.99
CA GLY A 81 -11.34 -19.81 6.87
C GLY A 81 -10.91 -21.13 7.55
N GLY A 82 -9.61 -21.26 7.83
CA GLY A 82 -9.00 -22.49 8.37
C GLY A 82 -8.81 -23.63 7.35
N VAL A 83 -9.31 -23.47 6.12
CA VAL A 83 -9.20 -24.47 5.05
C VAL A 83 -7.78 -24.46 4.46
N GLN A 84 -7.14 -25.63 4.45
CA GLN A 84 -5.81 -25.82 3.89
C GLN A 84 -5.90 -26.00 2.38
N ALA A 85 -5.85 -24.88 1.66
CA ALA A 85 -5.75 -24.88 0.20
C ALA A 85 -4.28 -25.07 -0.25
N PRO A 86 -4.04 -25.79 -1.36
CA PRO A 86 -2.71 -25.86 -1.96
C PRO A 86 -2.20 -24.47 -2.29
N ARG A 87 -0.89 -24.22 -2.11
CA ARG A 87 -0.27 -22.90 -2.37
C ARG A 87 -0.57 -22.31 -3.75
N ARG A 88 -0.81 -23.15 -4.77
CA ARG A 88 -1.15 -22.72 -6.13
C ARG A 88 -2.56 -22.14 -6.26
N ASP A 89 -3.47 -22.53 -5.36
CA ASP A 89 -4.90 -22.19 -5.43
C ASP A 89 -5.22 -20.98 -4.53
N VAL A 90 -4.36 -20.73 -3.51
CA VAL A 90 -4.44 -19.58 -2.60
C VAL A 90 -4.63 -18.23 -3.32
N PRO A 91 -3.83 -17.86 -4.35
CA PRO A 91 -4.01 -16.56 -5.00
C PRO A 91 -5.35 -16.43 -5.74
N GLY A 92 -5.90 -17.54 -6.24
CA GLY A 92 -7.21 -17.56 -6.89
C GLY A 92 -8.33 -17.35 -5.88
N LEU A 93 -8.29 -18.08 -4.77
CA LEU A 93 -9.26 -17.95 -3.68
C LEU A 93 -9.22 -16.57 -3.03
N ALA A 94 -8.01 -16.04 -2.77
CA ALA A 94 -7.85 -14.72 -2.22
C ALA A 94 -8.46 -13.63 -3.11
N ARG A 95 -8.35 -13.76 -4.45
CA ARG A 95 -8.99 -12.85 -5.41
C ARG A 95 -10.51 -12.99 -5.45
N GLU A 96 -11.06 -14.16 -5.14
CA GLU A 96 -12.52 -14.35 -4.99
C GLU A 96 -13.03 -13.72 -3.68
N ILE A 97 -12.28 -13.86 -2.58
CA ILE A 97 -12.63 -13.29 -1.26
C ILE A 97 -12.47 -11.77 -1.27
N ILE A 98 -11.31 -11.28 -1.69
CA ILE A 98 -10.97 -9.86 -1.81
C ILE A 98 -10.70 -9.57 -3.29
N PRO A 99 -11.71 -9.13 -4.06
CA PRO A 99 -11.50 -8.77 -5.46
C PRO A 99 -10.41 -7.69 -5.62
N PRO A 100 -9.49 -7.81 -6.59
CA PRO A 100 -8.39 -6.84 -6.76
C PRO A 100 -8.86 -5.39 -6.90
N GLY A 101 -9.92 -5.15 -7.67
CA GLY A 101 -10.49 -3.80 -7.81
C GLY A 101 -11.08 -3.26 -6.49
N TYR A 102 -11.61 -4.13 -5.64
CA TYR A 102 -12.09 -3.72 -4.32
C TYR A 102 -10.93 -3.35 -3.38
N LEU A 103 -9.87 -4.16 -3.34
CA LEU A 103 -8.66 -3.85 -2.57
C LEU A 103 -8.05 -2.53 -3.03
N GLN A 104 -7.94 -2.34 -4.35
CA GLN A 104 -7.48 -1.11 -4.95
C GLN A 104 -8.31 0.09 -4.49
N ASP A 105 -9.64 0.05 -4.66
CA ASP A 105 -10.53 1.13 -4.23
C ASP A 105 -10.37 1.50 -2.73
N GLN A 106 -10.23 0.49 -1.86
CA GLN A 106 -10.03 0.72 -0.42
C GLN A 106 -8.68 1.38 -0.10
N VAL A 107 -7.61 0.92 -0.74
CA VAL A 107 -6.26 1.49 -0.56
C VAL A 107 -6.20 2.90 -1.12
N GLU A 108 -6.71 3.12 -2.34
CA GLU A 108 -6.74 4.44 -2.97
C GLU A 108 -7.59 5.44 -2.16
N GLY A 109 -8.74 4.98 -1.64
CA GLY A 109 -9.57 5.77 -0.73
C GLY A 109 -8.84 6.16 0.56
N SER A 110 -8.06 5.25 1.15
CA SER A 110 -7.24 5.52 2.34
C SER A 110 -6.09 6.49 2.07
N VAL A 111 -5.41 6.35 0.93
CA VAL A 111 -4.36 7.28 0.49
C VAL A 111 -4.95 8.67 0.33
N LYS A 112 -6.07 8.78 -0.38
CA LYS A 112 -6.78 10.05 -0.58
C LYS A 112 -7.18 10.70 0.74
N ALA A 113 -7.81 9.95 1.64
CA ALA A 113 -8.21 10.44 2.96
C ALA A 113 -7.00 10.95 3.78
N THR A 114 -5.85 10.26 3.68
CA THR A 114 -4.59 10.70 4.30
C THR A 114 -4.11 12.01 3.71
N THR A 115 -4.09 12.15 2.37
CA THR A 115 -3.66 13.39 1.72
C THR A 115 -4.59 14.57 2.01
N GLU A 116 -5.90 14.36 2.04
CA GLU A 116 -6.89 15.38 2.43
C GLU A 116 -6.71 15.82 3.89
N TYR A 117 -6.43 14.89 4.80
CA TYR A 117 -6.14 15.19 6.20
C TYR A 117 -4.85 16.01 6.37
N LEU A 118 -3.78 15.62 5.66
CA LEU A 118 -2.50 16.35 5.64
C LEU A 118 -2.65 17.75 5.03
N GLY A 119 -3.48 17.87 3.98
CA GLY A 119 -3.88 19.11 3.33
C GLY A 119 -4.72 20.06 4.21
N LYS A 120 -5.26 19.55 5.34
CA LYS A 120 -6.31 20.19 6.16
C LYS A 120 -7.64 20.42 5.43
N ASP A 121 -7.95 19.59 4.43
CA ASP A 121 -9.30 19.56 3.84
C ASP A 121 -10.30 18.86 4.78
N THR A 122 -9.80 17.98 5.66
CA THR A 122 -10.55 17.37 6.76
C THR A 122 -9.79 17.51 8.09
N ASP A 123 -10.55 17.62 9.18
CA ASP A 123 -10.01 17.67 10.55
C ASP A 123 -9.74 16.28 11.13
N ASP A 124 -10.42 15.25 10.61
CA ASP A 124 -10.31 13.86 11.07
C ASP A 124 -9.63 12.99 10.01
N LEU A 125 -8.60 12.23 10.41
CA LEU A 125 -7.97 11.21 9.58
C LEU A 125 -8.86 9.96 9.51
N ARG A 126 -9.34 9.64 8.31
CA ARG A 126 -10.19 8.46 8.02
C ARG A 126 -9.44 7.44 7.15
N ALA A 127 -8.30 6.96 7.63
CA ALA A 127 -7.52 5.93 6.95
C ALA A 127 -7.92 4.54 7.48
N PHE A 128 -8.78 3.84 6.73
CA PHE A 128 -9.25 2.49 7.06
C PHE A 128 -9.55 1.68 5.80
N ILE A 129 -9.44 0.35 5.92
CA ILE A 129 -9.86 -0.58 4.87
C ILE A 129 -11.14 -1.27 5.33
N ASP A 130 -12.22 -1.14 4.56
CA ASP A 130 -13.47 -1.85 4.84
C ASP A 130 -13.33 -3.31 4.39
N LEU A 131 -13.34 -4.24 5.35
CA LEU A 131 -13.23 -5.67 5.10
C LEU A 131 -14.58 -6.39 5.25
N GLY A 132 -15.66 -5.70 5.60
CA GLY A 132 -16.99 -6.31 5.75
C GLY A 132 -17.43 -7.13 4.53
N PRO A 133 -17.40 -6.55 3.32
CA PRO A 133 -17.72 -7.30 2.09
C PRO A 133 -16.78 -8.48 1.81
N SER A 134 -15.54 -8.43 2.29
CA SER A 134 -14.57 -9.53 2.15
C SER A 134 -14.89 -10.66 3.13
N VAL A 135 -15.18 -10.33 4.39
CA VAL A 135 -15.61 -11.29 5.43
C VAL A 135 -16.87 -12.03 4.99
N GLU A 136 -17.86 -11.32 4.46
CA GLU A 136 -19.09 -11.92 3.93
C GLU A 136 -18.85 -12.89 2.76
N ARG A 137 -17.74 -12.72 2.02
CA ARG A 137 -17.37 -13.59 0.88
C ARG A 137 -16.57 -14.82 1.28
N ILE A 138 -15.95 -14.87 2.45
CA ILE A 138 -15.11 -15.99 2.90
C ILE A 138 -15.89 -17.31 2.79
N ARG A 139 -17.01 -17.42 3.52
CA ARG A 139 -17.83 -18.63 3.58
C ARG A 139 -18.32 -19.12 2.20
N PRO A 140 -19.04 -18.32 1.38
CA PRO A 140 -19.53 -18.81 0.09
C PRO A 140 -18.39 -19.18 -0.87
N THR A 141 -17.26 -18.47 -0.84
CA THR A 141 -16.09 -18.76 -1.68
C THR A 141 -15.47 -20.10 -1.32
N LEU A 142 -15.20 -20.32 -0.03
CA LEU A 142 -14.56 -21.55 0.43
C LEU A 142 -15.48 -22.77 0.30
N LEU A 143 -16.78 -22.62 0.59
CA LEU A 143 -17.74 -23.70 0.34
C LEU A 143 -17.79 -24.07 -1.16
N GLY A 144 -17.78 -23.07 -2.05
CA GLY A 144 -17.72 -23.30 -3.49
C GLY A 144 -16.40 -23.96 -3.93
N TYR A 145 -15.29 -23.63 -3.28
CA TYR A 145 -14.01 -24.29 -3.52
C TYR A 145 -14.00 -25.75 -3.08
N ILE A 146 -14.50 -26.05 -1.87
CA ILE A 146 -14.60 -27.41 -1.35
C ILE A 146 -15.51 -28.26 -2.24
N ASP A 147 -16.63 -27.71 -2.70
CA ASP A 147 -17.55 -28.39 -3.62
C ASP A 147 -16.85 -28.79 -4.94
N ARG A 148 -16.09 -27.86 -5.54
CA ARG A 148 -15.29 -28.11 -6.75
C ARG A 148 -14.18 -29.13 -6.50
N HIS A 149 -13.53 -29.08 -5.34
CA HIS A 149 -12.51 -30.05 -4.96
C HIS A 149 -13.10 -31.45 -4.85
N ILE A 150 -14.24 -31.59 -4.17
CA ILE A 150 -14.98 -32.85 -4.06
C ILE A 150 -15.36 -33.38 -5.43
N ASP A 151 -15.82 -32.54 -6.37
CA ASP A 151 -16.14 -32.96 -7.75
C ASP A 151 -14.92 -33.47 -8.52
N GLY A 152 -13.73 -32.94 -8.24
CA GLY A 152 -12.48 -33.38 -8.84
C GLY A 152 -11.96 -34.72 -8.34
N LEU A 153 -12.43 -35.21 -7.19
CA LEU A 153 -11.93 -36.43 -6.58
C LEU A 153 -12.40 -37.70 -7.32
N PRO A 154 -11.54 -38.72 -7.49
CA PRO A 154 -11.93 -40.00 -8.06
C PRO A 154 -12.84 -40.78 -7.11
N GLU A 155 -13.68 -41.66 -7.67
CA GLU A 155 -14.41 -42.65 -6.88
C GLU A 155 -13.51 -43.85 -6.57
N VAL A 156 -13.47 -44.22 -5.29
CA VAL A 156 -12.67 -45.36 -4.79
C VAL A 156 -13.63 -46.47 -4.39
N GLN A 157 -13.52 -47.61 -5.05
CA GLN A 157 -14.39 -48.76 -4.77
C GLN A 157 -14.00 -49.38 -3.43
N VAL A 158 -15.01 -49.65 -2.60
CA VAL A 158 -14.87 -50.37 -1.32
C VAL A 158 -15.72 -51.63 -1.31
N ASP A 159 -15.23 -52.66 -0.61
CA ASP A 159 -15.78 -54.01 -0.67
C ASP A 159 -16.69 -54.36 0.53
N SER A 160 -16.74 -53.49 1.56
CA SER A 160 -17.52 -53.73 2.77
C SER A 160 -18.08 -52.46 3.42
N VAL A 161 -19.11 -52.62 4.24
CA VAL A 161 -19.70 -51.53 5.06
C VAL A 161 -18.67 -50.92 6.00
N ASP A 162 -17.87 -51.75 6.66
CA ASP A 162 -16.86 -51.27 7.60
C ASP A 162 -15.77 -50.45 6.89
N GLU A 163 -15.41 -50.82 5.66
CA GLU A 163 -14.47 -50.07 4.84
C GLU A 163 -15.07 -48.76 4.33
N LEU A 164 -16.34 -48.77 3.93
CA LEU A 164 -17.07 -47.55 3.61
C LEU A 164 -17.13 -46.61 4.81
N GLY A 165 -17.46 -47.12 5.99
CA GLY A 165 -17.52 -46.35 7.24
C GLY A 165 -16.19 -45.69 7.56
N ARG A 166 -15.09 -46.46 7.57
CA ARG A 166 -13.73 -45.91 7.81
C ARG A 166 -13.34 -44.85 6.77
N SER A 167 -13.67 -45.06 5.50
CA SER A 167 -13.36 -44.08 4.45
C SER A 167 -14.21 -42.81 4.57
N LEU A 168 -15.49 -42.94 4.93
CA LEU A 168 -16.37 -41.79 5.20
C LEU A 168 -15.90 -41.01 6.43
N GLU A 169 -15.54 -41.70 7.51
CA GLU A 169 -14.98 -41.07 8.71
C GLU A 169 -13.72 -40.26 8.38
N SER A 170 -12.80 -40.85 7.60
CA SER A 170 -11.59 -40.14 7.14
C SER A 170 -11.93 -38.88 6.35
N VAL A 171 -12.93 -38.93 5.47
CA VAL A 171 -13.40 -37.76 4.72
C VAL A 171 -14.02 -36.72 5.67
N TYR A 172 -14.83 -37.14 6.63
CA TYR A 172 -15.51 -36.23 7.56
C TYR A 172 -14.50 -35.51 8.45
N ARG A 173 -13.49 -36.24 8.95
CA ARG A 173 -12.38 -35.65 9.72
C ARG A 173 -11.54 -34.71 8.88
N ALA A 174 -11.22 -35.07 7.63
CA ALA A 174 -10.49 -34.18 6.73
C ALA A 174 -11.25 -32.87 6.46
N LEU A 175 -12.58 -32.95 6.30
CA LEU A 175 -13.43 -31.76 6.16
C LEU A 175 -13.49 -30.92 7.44
N ALA A 176 -13.68 -31.55 8.59
CA ALA A 176 -13.72 -30.86 9.89
C ALA A 176 -12.39 -30.16 10.22
N ASP A 177 -11.26 -30.77 9.87
CA ASP A 177 -9.91 -30.23 10.07
C ASP A 177 -9.48 -29.25 8.95
N GLY A 178 -10.29 -29.09 7.89
CA GLY A 178 -9.93 -28.29 6.72
C GLY A 178 -8.80 -28.87 5.86
N LYS A 179 -8.40 -30.13 6.06
CA LYS A 179 -7.29 -30.81 5.36
C LYS A 179 -7.75 -31.47 4.05
N LEU A 180 -8.09 -30.65 3.06
CA LEU A 180 -8.64 -31.15 1.79
C LEU A 180 -7.66 -32.01 0.98
N GLU A 181 -6.35 -31.82 1.14
CA GLU A 181 -5.33 -32.64 0.46
C GLU A 181 -5.28 -34.10 0.97
N ASP A 182 -5.75 -34.35 2.20
CA ASP A 182 -5.83 -35.71 2.77
C ASP A 182 -6.97 -36.53 2.13
N MET A 183 -7.90 -35.87 1.43
CA MET A 183 -8.99 -36.52 0.71
C MET A 183 -8.47 -37.16 -0.58
N THR A 184 -8.20 -38.45 -0.54
CA THR A 184 -7.65 -39.20 -1.70
C THR A 184 -8.72 -39.66 -2.70
N GLY A 185 -9.99 -39.65 -2.31
CA GLY A 185 -11.11 -40.05 -3.16
C GLY A 185 -12.44 -40.09 -2.41
N ILE A 186 -13.53 -40.29 -3.16
CA ILE A 186 -14.87 -40.48 -2.60
C ILE A 186 -15.17 -41.98 -2.58
N PRO A 187 -15.48 -42.57 -1.42
CA PRO A 187 -15.76 -44.01 -1.37
C PRO A 187 -17.08 -44.33 -2.08
N ALA A 188 -17.08 -45.38 -2.88
CA ALA A 188 -18.24 -45.90 -3.60
C ALA A 188 -18.33 -47.42 -3.41
N ILE A 189 -19.54 -47.94 -3.24
CA ILE A 189 -19.72 -49.39 -3.11
C ILE A 189 -19.69 -50.03 -4.49
N GLY A 190 -18.84 -51.05 -4.65
CA GLY A 190 -18.66 -51.76 -5.92
C GLY A 190 -19.90 -52.51 -6.43
N ASP A 191 -20.82 -52.88 -5.53
CA ASP A 191 -22.13 -53.45 -5.85
C ASP A 191 -23.27 -52.41 -5.72
N PRO A 192 -23.81 -51.89 -6.85
CA PRO A 192 -24.88 -50.90 -6.85
C PRO A 192 -26.18 -51.39 -6.19
N SER A 193 -26.41 -52.71 -6.15
CA SER A 193 -27.64 -53.28 -5.60
C SER A 193 -27.67 -53.29 -4.07
N ALA A 194 -26.49 -53.19 -3.44
CA ALA A 194 -26.32 -53.19 -2.00
C ALA A 194 -25.94 -51.80 -1.45
N ALA A 195 -25.59 -50.86 -2.33
CA ALA A 195 -25.09 -49.52 -1.99
C ALA A 195 -26.01 -48.71 -1.05
N GLY A 196 -27.33 -48.80 -1.25
CA GLY A 196 -28.29 -47.95 -0.55
C GLY A 196 -28.44 -48.20 0.95
N GLY A 197 -28.47 -49.46 1.38
CA GLY A 197 -28.57 -49.82 2.81
C GLY A 197 -27.24 -49.66 3.53
N TYR A 198 -26.17 -50.11 2.87
CA TYR A 198 -24.81 -50.03 3.40
C TYR A 198 -24.31 -48.61 3.61
N GLY A 199 -24.67 -47.65 2.73
CA GLY A 199 -24.30 -46.25 2.93
C GLY A 199 -24.92 -45.64 4.18
N VAL A 200 -26.22 -45.91 4.43
CA VAL A 200 -26.92 -45.40 5.62
C VAL A 200 -26.37 -46.01 6.90
N ASP A 201 -26.15 -47.33 6.92
CA ASP A 201 -25.59 -48.03 8.09
C ASP A 201 -24.16 -47.55 8.39
N ALA A 202 -23.32 -47.39 7.35
CA ALA A 202 -21.97 -46.85 7.49
C ALA A 202 -22.01 -45.42 8.05
N HIS A 203 -22.85 -44.54 7.52
CA HIS A 203 -22.98 -43.17 8.01
C HIS A 203 -23.43 -43.12 9.48
N ALA A 204 -24.39 -43.95 9.88
CA ALA A 204 -24.84 -44.03 11.26
C ALA A 204 -23.73 -44.51 12.22
N GLY A 205 -22.92 -45.49 11.78
CA GLY A 205 -21.74 -45.93 12.51
C GLY A 205 -20.70 -44.81 12.69
N VAL A 206 -20.37 -44.11 11.61
CA VAL A 206 -19.44 -42.96 11.65
C VAL A 206 -19.93 -41.89 12.60
N LEU A 207 -21.23 -41.55 12.56
CA LEU A 207 -21.78 -40.52 13.44
C LEU A 207 -21.68 -40.91 14.92
N ALA A 208 -21.92 -42.19 15.25
CA ALA A 208 -21.76 -42.69 16.61
C ALA A 208 -20.29 -42.69 17.07
N ASP A 209 -19.36 -43.04 16.18
CA ASP A 209 -17.92 -43.02 16.47
C ASP A 209 -17.40 -41.60 16.67
N LEU A 210 -17.85 -40.63 15.85
CA LEU A 210 -17.50 -39.21 15.99
C LEU A 210 -18.13 -38.57 17.24
N ASP A 211 -19.35 -38.95 17.63
CA ASP A 211 -19.99 -38.46 18.87
C ASP A 211 -19.29 -39.00 20.13
N ALA A 212 -18.74 -40.21 20.05
CA ALA A 212 -17.94 -40.82 21.12
C ALA A 212 -16.53 -40.22 21.25
N ASP A 213 -16.05 -39.48 20.24
CA ASP A 213 -14.74 -38.85 20.23
C ASP A 213 -14.78 -37.49 20.95
N PRO A 214 -14.10 -37.34 22.10
CA PRO A 214 -14.12 -36.09 22.86
C PRO A 214 -13.41 -34.93 22.14
N ASP A 215 -12.55 -35.23 21.16
CA ASP A 215 -11.78 -34.22 20.43
C ASP A 215 -12.54 -33.71 19.18
N PHE A 216 -13.65 -34.34 18.81
CA PHE A 216 -14.45 -33.93 17.66
C PHE A 216 -15.44 -32.80 18.02
N PRO A 217 -15.61 -31.76 17.18
CA PRO A 217 -16.49 -30.64 17.49
C PRO A 217 -17.96 -31.06 17.66
N GLN A 218 -18.48 -30.92 18.88
CA GLN A 218 -19.89 -31.26 19.21
C GLN A 218 -20.90 -30.44 18.39
N GLY A 219 -20.58 -29.20 18.03
CA GLY A 219 -21.38 -28.39 17.12
C GLY A 219 -21.52 -29.01 15.72
N ALA A 220 -20.46 -29.65 15.22
CA ALA A 220 -20.48 -30.34 13.93
C ALA A 220 -21.36 -31.60 13.97
N ILE A 221 -21.34 -32.37 15.08
CA ILE A 221 -22.23 -33.52 15.27
C ILE A 221 -23.70 -33.08 15.23
N ALA A 222 -24.06 -32.03 15.97
CA ALA A 222 -25.42 -31.50 16.00
C ALA A 222 -25.88 -31.04 14.60
N ALA A 223 -24.98 -30.40 13.83
CA ALA A 223 -25.27 -29.95 12.46
C ALA A 223 -25.41 -31.13 11.47
N LEU A 224 -24.64 -32.20 11.64
CA LEU A 224 -24.79 -33.44 10.87
C LEU A 224 -26.14 -34.10 11.14
N GLU A 225 -26.54 -34.18 12.42
CA GLU A 225 -27.84 -34.73 12.84
C GLU A 225 -29.02 -33.96 12.24
N GLU A 226 -28.94 -32.62 12.19
CA GLU A 226 -29.97 -31.79 11.54
C GLU A 226 -30.13 -32.13 10.04
N ARG A 227 -29.03 -32.48 9.37
CA ARG A 227 -28.97 -32.83 7.94
C ARG A 227 -29.11 -34.32 7.67
N ARG A 228 -29.25 -35.16 8.69
CA ARG A 228 -29.27 -36.63 8.60
C ARG A 228 -30.22 -37.15 7.52
N SER A 229 -31.43 -36.59 7.44
CA SER A 229 -32.44 -37.02 6.46
C SER A 229 -32.01 -36.78 5.01
N GLU A 230 -31.33 -35.66 4.73
CA GLU A 230 -30.81 -35.29 3.41
C GLU A 230 -29.63 -36.20 3.03
N ILE A 231 -28.67 -36.36 3.95
CA ILE A 231 -27.48 -37.21 3.77
C ILE A 231 -27.90 -38.66 3.47
N GLU A 232 -28.81 -39.21 4.28
CA GLU A 232 -29.31 -40.57 4.10
C GLU A 232 -30.09 -40.74 2.78
N ALA A 233 -30.77 -39.70 2.29
CA ALA A 233 -31.48 -39.78 1.00
C ALA A 233 -30.48 -40.02 -0.15
N HIS A 234 -29.38 -39.26 -0.19
CA HIS A 234 -28.33 -39.45 -1.18
C HIS A 234 -27.65 -40.83 -1.06
N LEU A 235 -27.38 -41.27 0.17
CA LEU A 235 -26.77 -42.59 0.42
C LEU A 235 -27.68 -43.75 -0.03
N ARG A 236 -29.00 -43.67 0.20
CA ARG A 236 -29.96 -44.67 -0.29
C ARG A 236 -29.97 -44.79 -1.81
N GLU A 237 -29.72 -43.68 -2.51
CA GLU A 237 -29.61 -43.63 -3.97
C GLU A 237 -28.22 -44.05 -4.48
N GLY A 238 -27.29 -44.43 -3.59
CA GLY A 238 -25.91 -44.78 -3.92
C GLY A 238 -25.05 -43.58 -4.33
N ARG A 239 -25.49 -42.34 -4.06
CA ARG A 239 -24.79 -41.11 -4.43
C ARG A 239 -23.91 -40.63 -3.28
N THR A 240 -22.85 -41.37 -2.98
CA THR A 240 -21.95 -41.03 -1.86
C THR A 240 -21.32 -39.64 -2.02
N ARG A 241 -20.98 -39.22 -3.24
CA ARG A 241 -20.45 -37.87 -3.51
C ARG A 241 -21.43 -36.78 -3.08
N ASP A 242 -22.70 -36.90 -3.45
CA ASP A 242 -23.73 -35.93 -3.07
C ASP A 242 -23.97 -35.96 -1.55
N ALA A 243 -23.88 -37.13 -0.91
CA ALA A 243 -23.93 -37.24 0.54
C ALA A 243 -22.75 -36.54 1.22
N VAL A 244 -21.53 -36.67 0.68
CA VAL A 244 -20.34 -35.96 1.17
C VAL A 244 -20.53 -34.44 1.00
N LYS A 245 -21.06 -33.98 -0.14
CA LYS A 245 -21.38 -32.56 -0.35
C LYS A 245 -22.41 -32.04 0.67
N ALA A 246 -23.40 -32.86 1.03
CA ALA A 246 -24.42 -32.50 2.01
C ALA A 246 -23.85 -32.31 3.43
N VAL A 247 -22.74 -32.98 3.79
CA VAL A 247 -22.09 -32.81 5.10
C VAL A 247 -21.14 -31.63 5.17
N VAL A 248 -20.63 -31.13 4.03
CA VAL A 248 -19.63 -30.05 3.99
C VAL A 248 -20.03 -28.85 4.86
N PRO A 249 -21.23 -28.25 4.73
CA PRO A 249 -21.59 -27.09 5.54
C PRO A 249 -21.63 -27.39 7.04
N ALA A 250 -21.97 -28.61 7.46
CA ALA A 250 -22.02 -29.00 8.87
C ALA A 250 -20.60 -29.14 9.46
N LEU A 251 -19.67 -29.66 8.67
CA LEU A 251 -18.32 -29.96 9.13
C LEU A 251 -17.37 -28.76 9.05
N THR A 252 -17.54 -27.90 8.04
CA THR A 252 -16.60 -26.81 7.78
C THR A 252 -17.07 -25.46 8.32
N ALA A 253 -18.37 -25.32 8.65
CA ALA A 253 -18.88 -24.06 9.20
C ALA A 253 -18.19 -23.66 10.50
N PRO A 254 -18.02 -24.55 11.52
CA PRO A 254 -17.35 -24.17 12.77
C PRO A 254 -15.92 -23.66 12.52
N LEU A 255 -15.17 -24.34 11.66
CA LEU A 255 -13.80 -23.93 11.29
C LEU A 255 -13.76 -22.54 10.64
N MET A 256 -14.69 -22.27 9.72
CA MET A 256 -14.80 -20.97 9.07
C MET A 256 -15.27 -19.87 10.04
N ASP A 257 -16.17 -20.20 10.96
CA ASP A 257 -16.66 -19.27 11.99
C ASP A 257 -15.54 -18.88 12.95
N ASP A 258 -14.76 -19.85 13.44
CA ASP A 258 -13.62 -19.58 14.33
C ASP A 258 -12.58 -18.67 13.65
N ALA A 259 -12.31 -18.90 12.36
CA ALA A 259 -11.37 -18.08 11.58
C ALA A 259 -11.91 -16.67 11.30
N ILE A 260 -13.21 -16.54 11.02
CA ILE A 260 -13.87 -15.24 10.86
C ILE A 260 -13.86 -14.47 12.18
N ASP A 261 -14.16 -15.14 13.30
CA ASP A 261 -14.13 -14.55 14.64
C ASP A 261 -12.72 -14.07 15.01
N GLU A 262 -11.66 -14.79 14.62
CA GLU A 262 -10.28 -14.33 14.80
C GLU A 262 -9.98 -13.09 13.96
N LEU A 263 -10.37 -13.09 12.68
CA LEU A 263 -10.19 -11.95 11.79
C LEU A 263 -10.93 -10.70 12.30
N GLU A 264 -12.15 -10.86 12.82
CA GLU A 264 -12.96 -9.76 13.36
C GLU A 264 -12.37 -9.12 14.61
N LYS A 265 -11.52 -9.81 15.38
CA LYS A 265 -10.83 -9.21 16.56
C LYS A 265 -9.93 -8.03 16.18
N ASP A 266 -9.41 -8.05 14.95
CA ASP A 266 -8.54 -6.99 14.42
C ASP A 266 -9.31 -5.84 13.75
N LEU A 267 -10.63 -5.95 13.66
CA LEU A 267 -11.50 -4.96 13.00
C LEU A 267 -12.25 -4.09 14.02
N ASP A 268 -12.66 -2.89 13.58
CA ASP A 268 -13.59 -2.06 14.33
C ASP A 268 -15.01 -2.67 14.30
N GLY A 269 -15.93 -2.12 15.11
CA GLY A 269 -17.33 -2.58 15.17
C GLY A 269 -18.15 -2.40 13.88
N ARG A 270 -17.52 -2.03 12.75
CA ARG A 270 -18.09 -1.96 11.40
C ARG A 270 -17.27 -2.80 10.41
N SER A 271 -16.47 -3.75 10.89
CA SER A 271 -15.61 -4.63 10.09
C SER A 271 -14.53 -3.86 9.29
N ARG A 272 -14.01 -2.77 9.86
CA ARG A 272 -12.96 -1.95 9.23
C ARG A 272 -11.63 -2.11 9.93
N LEU A 273 -10.57 -2.28 9.16
CA LEU A 273 -9.20 -2.23 9.64
C LEU A 273 -8.77 -0.76 9.76
N ASP A 274 -8.68 -0.24 10.99
CA ASP A 274 -8.17 1.11 11.26
C ASP A 274 -6.63 1.13 11.12
N LEU A 275 -6.16 1.72 10.01
CA LEU A 275 -4.74 1.76 9.67
C LEU A 275 -3.94 2.65 10.64
N VAL A 276 -4.57 3.67 11.19
CA VAL A 276 -3.93 4.59 12.15
C VAL A 276 -3.73 3.89 13.48
N GLN A 277 -4.76 3.18 13.95
CA GLN A 277 -4.70 2.39 15.16
C GLN A 277 -3.61 1.32 15.06
N LYS A 278 -3.57 0.55 13.95
CA LYS A 278 -2.53 -0.47 13.73
C LYS A 278 -1.12 0.12 13.66
N ALA A 279 -0.95 1.27 13.00
CA ALA A 279 0.35 1.96 12.97
C ALA A 279 0.79 2.44 14.36
N ALA A 280 -0.14 2.97 15.17
CA ALA A 280 0.13 3.42 16.53
C ALA A 280 0.54 2.25 17.44
N GLU A 281 -0.16 1.11 17.36
CA GLU A 281 0.15 -0.13 18.09
C GLU A 281 1.57 -0.64 17.78
N GLN A 282 1.99 -0.62 16.52
CA GLN A 282 3.35 -1.00 16.14
C GLN A 282 4.43 -0.10 16.77
N THR A 283 4.10 1.17 17.03
CA THR A 283 5.00 2.11 17.71
C THR A 283 4.90 2.05 19.24
N GLY A 284 3.94 1.29 19.79
CA GLY A 284 3.68 1.22 21.23
C GLY A 284 3.07 2.49 21.82
N GLU A 285 2.45 3.33 20.98
CA GLU A 285 1.89 4.63 21.37
C GLU A 285 0.37 4.65 21.24
N PRO A 286 -0.34 5.47 22.05
CA PRO A 286 -1.75 5.75 21.83
C PRO A 286 -2.01 6.38 20.47
N ARG A 287 -3.17 6.08 19.88
CA ARG A 287 -3.59 6.61 18.57
C ARG A 287 -3.54 8.14 18.49
N ASP A 288 -3.99 8.83 19.54
CA ASP A 288 -4.03 10.29 19.56
C ASP A 288 -2.62 10.89 19.56
N ASP A 289 -1.70 10.33 20.34
CA ASP A 289 -0.28 10.73 20.36
C ASP A 289 0.40 10.48 19.00
N PHE A 290 0.06 9.37 18.34
CA PHE A 290 0.54 9.08 16.98
C PHE A 290 0.05 10.13 15.97
N LEU A 291 -1.20 10.58 16.10
CA LEU A 291 -1.78 11.63 15.25
C LEU A 291 -1.13 13.01 15.47
N GLU A 292 -0.79 13.35 16.71
CA GLU A 292 -0.11 14.62 17.03
C GLU A 292 1.22 14.79 16.26
N ARG A 293 1.89 13.70 15.89
CA ARG A 293 3.12 13.75 15.07
C ARG A 293 2.88 14.36 13.69
N PHE A 294 1.67 14.24 13.15
CA PHE A 294 1.30 14.80 11.86
C PHE A 294 0.90 16.28 11.94
N ASP A 295 0.67 16.84 13.13
CA ASP A 295 0.29 18.25 13.27
C ASP A 295 1.38 19.19 12.76
N PHE A 296 2.66 18.84 12.97
CA PHE A 296 3.76 19.60 12.39
C PHE A 296 3.70 19.60 10.86
N ALA A 297 3.45 18.44 10.25
CA ALA A 297 3.29 18.34 8.80
C ALA A 297 2.12 19.20 8.33
N ARG A 298 0.95 19.10 8.99
CA ARG A 298 -0.25 19.90 8.69
C ARG A 298 -0.01 21.42 8.87
N GLU A 299 0.80 21.82 9.85
CA GLU A 299 1.17 23.24 10.06
C GLU A 299 2.10 23.75 8.96
N VAL A 300 3.09 22.95 8.55
CA VAL A 300 3.98 23.27 7.43
C VAL A 300 3.18 23.41 6.14
N VAL A 301 2.24 22.52 5.88
CA VAL A 301 1.37 22.52 4.69
C VAL A 301 0.49 23.77 4.63
N THR A 302 -0.21 24.11 5.72
CA THR A 302 -1.07 25.31 5.75
C THR A 302 -0.31 26.62 5.56
N ARG A 303 0.94 26.68 6.05
CA ARG A 303 1.82 27.82 5.78
C ARG A 303 2.54 27.71 4.43
N GLY A 304 2.50 26.54 3.80
CA GLY A 304 3.16 26.22 2.53
C GLY A 304 2.74 27.16 1.42
N TRP A 305 1.44 27.38 1.22
CA TRP A 305 0.96 28.29 0.17
C TRP A 305 1.48 29.74 0.38
N VAL A 306 1.43 30.24 1.62
CA VAL A 306 1.96 31.58 1.97
C VAL A 306 3.47 31.62 1.81
N ALA A 307 4.17 30.57 2.23
CA ALA A 307 5.61 30.43 2.11
C ALA A 307 6.05 30.40 0.65
N LYS A 308 5.33 29.70 -0.23
CA LYS A 308 5.58 29.64 -1.68
C LYS A 308 5.53 31.03 -2.30
N TRP A 309 4.45 31.79 -2.04
CA TRP A 309 4.32 33.16 -2.52
C TRP A 309 5.34 34.11 -1.90
N LEU A 310 5.67 33.94 -0.61
CA LEU A 310 6.70 34.71 0.06
C LEU A 310 8.08 34.45 -0.55
N MET A 311 8.43 33.20 -0.85
CA MET A 311 9.68 32.83 -1.51
C MET A 311 9.74 33.41 -2.92
N LEU A 312 8.65 33.36 -3.70
CA LEU A 312 8.57 34.05 -4.99
C LEU A 312 8.74 35.57 -4.86
N LEU A 313 8.12 36.19 -3.86
CA LEU A 313 8.23 37.63 -3.62
C LEU A 313 9.65 38.03 -3.22
N VAL A 314 10.31 37.24 -2.35
CA VAL A 314 11.71 37.44 -1.97
C VAL A 314 12.63 37.26 -3.17
N MET A 315 12.39 36.24 -4.00
CA MET A 315 13.17 35.98 -5.22
C MET A 315 13.03 37.15 -6.21
N ALA A 316 11.81 37.59 -6.49
CA ALA A 316 11.53 38.73 -7.36
C ALA A 316 12.10 40.04 -6.79
N GLY A 317 11.90 40.29 -5.50
CA GLY A 317 12.41 41.46 -4.79
C GLY A 317 13.95 41.51 -4.80
N ALA A 318 14.62 40.41 -4.51
CA ALA A 318 16.07 40.32 -4.57
C ALA A 318 16.60 40.58 -6.00
N GLY A 319 15.94 40.02 -7.01
CA GLY A 319 16.25 40.28 -8.42
C GLY A 319 16.09 41.76 -8.81
N LEU A 320 15.00 42.39 -8.39
CA LEU A 320 14.73 43.82 -8.66
C LEU A 320 15.70 44.75 -7.93
N VAL A 321 15.98 44.50 -6.65
CA VAL A 321 16.98 45.28 -5.90
C VAL A 321 18.36 45.11 -6.52
N MET A 322 18.72 43.88 -6.92
CA MET A 322 19.98 43.61 -7.60
C MET A 322 20.06 44.35 -8.94
N ALA A 323 18.99 44.37 -9.73
CA ALA A 323 18.92 45.16 -10.96
C ALA A 323 19.10 46.66 -10.68
N GLY A 324 18.42 47.17 -9.65
CA GLY A 324 18.46 48.58 -9.22
C GLY A 324 19.85 49.06 -8.81
N VAL A 325 20.64 48.24 -8.11
CA VAL A 325 22.03 48.56 -7.71
C VAL A 325 22.94 48.83 -8.92
N HIS A 326 22.61 48.22 -10.07
CA HIS A 326 23.36 48.33 -11.32
C HIS A 326 22.77 49.33 -12.32
N LEU A 327 21.66 50.00 -11.98
CA LEU A 327 21.16 51.14 -12.75
C LEU A 327 22.15 52.33 -12.70
N PRO A 328 22.20 53.19 -13.74
CA PRO A 328 21.31 53.25 -14.91
C PRO A 328 21.63 52.27 -16.06
N ARG A 329 22.72 51.49 -15.96
CA ARG A 329 23.16 50.60 -17.06
C ARG A 329 22.23 49.39 -17.17
N MET A 330 21.25 49.47 -18.06
CA MET A 330 20.26 48.41 -18.32
C MET A 330 20.90 47.04 -18.61
N ALA A 331 22.01 47.02 -19.36
CA ALA A 331 22.76 45.79 -19.60
C ALA A 331 23.34 45.17 -18.31
N SER A 332 23.81 45.98 -17.36
CA SER A 332 24.27 45.45 -16.07
C SER A 332 23.10 45.06 -15.16
N ALA A 333 22.00 45.82 -15.20
CA ALA A 333 20.78 45.57 -14.43
C ALA A 333 20.09 44.25 -14.81
N LEU A 334 20.16 43.81 -16.09
CA LEU A 334 19.67 42.48 -16.50
C LEU A 334 20.69 41.37 -16.25
N ARG A 335 21.99 41.67 -16.44
CA ARG A 335 23.05 40.66 -16.40
C ARG A 335 23.21 40.01 -15.03
N PHE A 336 23.29 40.81 -13.96
CA PHE A 336 23.60 40.27 -12.64
C PHE A 336 22.48 39.41 -12.04
N PRO A 337 21.19 39.83 -12.12
CA PRO A 337 20.07 38.95 -11.77
C PRO A 337 20.02 37.69 -12.63
N GLY A 338 20.25 37.81 -13.95
CA GLY A 338 20.29 36.64 -14.84
C GLY A 338 21.39 35.64 -14.49
N ILE A 339 22.59 36.12 -14.19
CA ILE A 339 23.70 35.27 -13.72
C ILE A 339 23.36 34.62 -12.38
N ALA A 340 22.80 35.37 -11.42
CA ALA A 340 22.41 34.83 -10.13
C ALA A 340 21.37 33.70 -10.29
N LEU A 341 20.30 33.93 -11.06
CA LEU A 341 19.27 32.92 -11.36
C LEU A 341 19.86 31.69 -12.06
N PHE A 342 20.76 31.88 -13.03
CA PHE A 342 21.42 30.79 -13.74
C PHE A 342 22.20 29.86 -12.80
N PHE A 343 23.05 30.45 -11.94
CA PHE A 343 23.82 29.68 -10.96
C PHE A 343 22.94 29.09 -9.85
N SER A 344 21.89 29.79 -9.43
CA SER A 344 20.90 29.23 -8.51
C SER A 344 20.22 28.01 -9.10
N GLY A 345 19.80 28.05 -10.37
CA GLY A 345 19.25 26.89 -11.07
C GLY A 345 20.23 25.71 -11.13
N ILE A 346 21.50 25.96 -11.49
CA ILE A 346 22.52 24.90 -11.48
C ILE A 346 22.72 24.30 -10.09
N LEU A 347 22.74 25.14 -9.05
CA LEU A 347 23.01 24.68 -7.69
C LEU A 347 21.81 23.93 -7.10
N VAL A 348 20.57 24.36 -7.40
CA VAL A 348 19.35 23.59 -7.09
C VAL A 348 19.35 22.27 -7.86
N LEU A 349 19.75 22.26 -9.13
CA LEU A 349 19.88 21.03 -9.92
C LEU A 349 20.90 20.07 -9.30
N ALA A 350 22.08 20.58 -8.92
CA ALA A 350 23.12 19.80 -8.27
C ALA A 350 22.64 19.25 -6.92
N LEU A 351 21.93 20.06 -6.12
CA LEU A 351 21.32 19.61 -4.87
C LEU A 351 20.24 18.56 -5.09
N GLY A 352 19.39 18.72 -6.11
CA GLY A 352 18.39 17.72 -6.50
C GLY A 352 19.02 16.41 -6.95
N LEU A 353 20.10 16.46 -7.74
CA LEU A 353 20.87 15.28 -8.13
C LEU A 353 21.57 14.61 -6.94
N VAL A 354 22.13 15.40 -6.02
CA VAL A 354 22.73 14.88 -4.78
C VAL A 354 21.66 14.27 -3.90
N ALA A 355 20.50 14.90 -3.74
CA ALA A 355 19.36 14.35 -3.02
C ALA A 355 18.93 13.02 -3.64
N ARG A 356 18.79 12.94 -4.98
CA ARG A 356 18.50 11.69 -5.69
C ARG A 356 19.54 10.58 -5.44
N TYR A 357 20.81 10.94 -5.26
CA TYR A 357 21.87 9.97 -5.00
C TYR A 357 22.03 9.60 -3.51
N ARG A 358 21.62 10.50 -2.60
CA ARG A 358 21.88 10.44 -1.15
C ARG A 358 20.64 10.16 -0.30
N LEU A 359 19.43 10.25 -0.88
CA LEU A 359 18.24 9.61 -0.32
C LEU A 359 18.60 8.14 -0.06
N PRO A 360 18.22 7.58 1.10
CA PRO A 360 18.61 6.24 1.47
C PRO A 360 18.17 5.27 0.37
N LYS A 361 19.14 4.82 -0.42
CA LYS A 361 19.02 3.64 -1.28
C LYS A 361 19.31 2.37 -0.50
N GLU A 362 19.62 2.51 0.79
CA GLU A 362 19.73 1.35 1.66
C GLU A 362 18.32 0.76 1.74
N PRO A 363 18.11 -0.44 1.17
CA PRO A 363 16.82 -1.09 1.28
C PRO A 363 16.47 -1.18 2.76
N LEU A 364 15.18 -1.05 3.08
CA LEU A 364 14.66 -1.41 4.38
C LEU A 364 15.29 -2.74 4.78
N ASN A 365 16.05 -2.72 5.88
CA ASN A 365 16.83 -3.88 6.27
C ASN A 365 15.88 -5.00 6.67
N ARG A 366 15.89 -6.12 5.93
CA ARG A 366 15.06 -7.30 6.20
C ARG A 366 15.24 -7.82 7.63
N GLU A 367 16.41 -7.63 8.23
CA GLU A 367 16.70 -8.04 9.61
C GLU A 367 16.35 -6.97 10.67
N GLY A 368 16.12 -5.72 10.25
CA GLY A 368 15.92 -4.57 11.14
C GLY A 368 14.47 -4.22 11.43
N VAL A 369 13.53 -4.72 10.63
CA VAL A 369 12.09 -4.45 10.74
C VAL A 369 11.40 -5.71 11.25
N GLY A 370 11.59 -6.01 12.54
CA GLY A 370 11.02 -7.21 13.15
C GLY A 370 9.49 -7.24 13.00
N GLY A 371 8.95 -8.33 12.45
CA GLY A 371 7.52 -8.56 12.30
C GLY A 371 6.89 -8.14 10.96
N ILE A 372 7.69 -7.67 9.98
CA ILE A 372 7.19 -7.43 8.61
C ILE A 372 7.75 -8.49 7.65
N PRO A 373 6.89 -9.19 6.90
CA PRO A 373 7.29 -10.21 5.93
C PRO A 373 8.25 -9.69 4.85
N PRO A 374 9.26 -10.50 4.42
CA PRO A 374 10.23 -10.12 3.40
C PRO A 374 9.60 -9.65 2.08
N SER A 375 8.51 -10.30 1.65
CA SER A 375 7.76 -9.92 0.44
C SER A 375 7.23 -8.47 0.50
N LEU A 376 6.66 -8.06 1.63
CA LEU A 376 6.19 -6.69 1.85
C LEU A 376 7.34 -5.68 1.90
N VAL A 377 8.48 -6.07 2.50
CA VAL A 377 9.69 -5.23 2.52
C VAL A 377 10.21 -4.99 1.10
N ASP A 378 10.17 -5.99 0.23
CA ASP A 378 10.60 -5.88 -1.17
C ASP A 378 9.67 -4.96 -1.97
N ILE A 379 8.34 -5.12 -1.84
CA ILE A 379 7.36 -4.19 -2.43
C ILE A 379 7.59 -2.76 -1.97
N ALA A 380 7.75 -2.56 -0.65
CA ALA A 380 7.97 -1.24 -0.08
C ALA A 380 9.26 -0.60 -0.61
N ASN A 381 10.34 -1.38 -0.75
CA ASN A 381 11.60 -0.90 -1.32
C ASN A 381 11.45 -0.45 -2.78
N ASP A 382 10.73 -1.22 -3.60
CA ASP A 382 10.49 -0.88 -5.01
C ASP A 382 9.66 0.41 -5.14
N VAL A 383 8.57 0.52 -4.37
CA VAL A 383 7.73 1.73 -4.33
C VAL A 383 8.54 2.94 -3.84
N LEU A 384 9.31 2.81 -2.76
CA LEU A 384 10.15 3.90 -2.25
C LEU A 384 11.24 4.32 -3.25
N ALA A 385 11.83 3.37 -3.98
CA ALA A 385 12.80 3.65 -5.03
C ALA A 385 12.17 4.41 -6.20
N SER A 386 10.95 4.03 -6.59
CA SER A 386 10.15 4.71 -7.61
C SER A 386 9.80 6.14 -7.18
N MET A 387 9.26 6.30 -5.97
CA MET A 387 8.92 7.61 -5.41
C MET A 387 10.15 8.53 -5.30
N ALA A 388 11.29 8.00 -4.88
CA ALA A 388 12.55 8.76 -4.81
C ALA A 388 13.04 9.20 -6.20
N SER A 389 12.86 8.36 -7.23
CA SER A 389 13.15 8.72 -8.61
C SER A 389 12.25 9.85 -9.10
N ASP A 390 10.95 9.75 -8.80
CA ASP A 390 9.95 10.75 -9.17
C ASP A 390 10.19 12.09 -8.49
N ILE A 391 10.39 12.13 -7.17
CA ILE A 391 10.72 13.37 -6.44
C ILE A 391 11.92 14.06 -7.07
N GLY A 392 12.94 13.31 -7.46
CA GLY A 392 14.12 13.84 -8.15
C GLY A 392 13.79 14.58 -9.45
N SER A 393 12.79 14.11 -10.21
CA SER A 393 12.39 14.72 -11.48
C SER A 393 11.77 16.13 -11.32
N GLY A 394 11.07 16.38 -10.21
CA GLY A 394 10.41 17.67 -9.94
C GLY A 394 11.42 18.78 -9.70
N PHE A 395 12.40 18.52 -8.83
CA PHE A 395 13.52 19.43 -8.59
C PHE A 395 14.31 19.72 -9.87
N VAL A 396 14.52 18.70 -10.71
CA VAL A 396 15.24 18.85 -11.99
C VAL A 396 14.46 19.76 -12.95
N THR A 397 13.14 19.59 -13.06
CA THR A 397 12.31 20.40 -13.97
C THR A 397 12.32 21.88 -13.58
N PHE A 398 12.09 22.19 -12.30
CA PHE A 398 12.15 23.58 -11.80
C PHE A 398 13.55 24.19 -12.02
N ALA A 399 14.60 23.43 -11.70
CA ALA A 399 15.96 23.90 -11.87
C ALA A 399 16.32 24.19 -13.33
N ILE A 400 15.86 23.36 -14.27
CA ILE A 400 16.01 23.60 -15.72
C ILE A 400 15.32 24.90 -16.13
N VAL A 401 14.06 25.10 -15.73
CA VAL A 401 13.31 26.33 -16.04
C VAL A 401 14.04 27.56 -15.49
N LEU A 402 14.50 27.50 -14.24
CA LEU A 402 15.24 28.58 -13.60
C LEU A 402 16.57 28.88 -14.32
N THR A 403 17.31 27.85 -14.70
CA THR A 403 18.56 27.97 -15.46
C THR A 403 18.32 28.60 -16.84
N ILE A 404 17.29 28.17 -17.57
CA ILE A 404 16.94 28.72 -18.88
C ILE A 404 16.54 30.20 -18.75
N ALA A 405 15.71 30.54 -17.76
CA ALA A 405 15.28 31.92 -17.52
C ALA A 405 16.48 32.84 -17.16
N GLY A 406 17.37 32.38 -16.28
CA GLY A 406 18.59 33.11 -15.93
C GLY A 406 19.53 33.31 -17.12
N LEU A 407 19.71 32.26 -17.94
CA LEU A 407 20.52 32.32 -19.16
C LEU A 407 19.93 33.31 -20.18
N ALA A 408 18.62 33.29 -20.39
CA ALA A 408 17.93 34.20 -21.30
C ALA A 408 18.12 35.67 -20.89
N LEU A 409 18.00 35.99 -19.60
CA LEU A 409 18.25 37.34 -19.07
C LEU A 409 19.71 37.78 -19.25
N ALA A 410 20.65 36.88 -18.98
CA ALA A 410 22.08 37.16 -19.17
C ALA A 410 22.44 37.38 -20.65
N LEU A 411 21.89 36.59 -21.57
CA LEU A 411 22.12 36.73 -23.02
C LEU A 411 21.42 37.96 -23.59
N GLY A 412 20.19 38.25 -23.16
CA GLY A 412 19.47 39.49 -23.52
C GLY A 412 20.25 40.74 -23.12
N SER A 413 20.97 40.70 -22.00
CA SER A 413 21.86 41.79 -21.58
C SER A 413 23.03 42.03 -22.55
N ALA A 414 23.58 40.96 -23.13
CA ALA A 414 24.66 41.03 -24.10
C ALA A 414 24.18 41.60 -25.44
N PHE A 415 22.96 41.22 -25.86
CA PHE A 415 22.31 41.77 -27.04
C PHE A 415 22.07 43.28 -26.92
N ILE A 416 21.54 43.76 -25.77
CA ILE A 416 21.35 45.20 -25.51
C ILE A 416 22.68 45.98 -25.56
N ARG A 417 23.76 45.38 -25.05
CA ARG A 417 25.11 45.98 -25.12
C ARG A 417 25.61 46.05 -26.57
N MET A 418 25.29 45.05 -27.40
CA MET A 418 25.74 44.96 -28.78
C MET A 418 24.97 45.90 -29.72
N THR A 419 23.67 46.12 -29.50
CA THR A 419 22.84 46.96 -30.38
C THR A 419 22.99 48.48 -30.15
N ARG A 420 23.77 48.93 -29.13
CA ARG A 420 24.03 50.36 -28.81
C ARG A 420 22.77 51.25 -28.89
N ILE A 421 21.63 50.76 -28.40
CA ILE A 421 20.39 51.55 -28.38
C ILE A 421 20.64 52.79 -27.48
N PRO A 422 20.57 54.03 -28.02
CA PRO A 422 21.10 55.23 -27.37
C PRO A 422 20.38 55.62 -26.07
N PHE A 423 19.20 55.05 -25.80
CA PHE A 423 18.43 55.23 -24.56
C PHE A 423 18.76 54.20 -23.45
N LEU A 424 19.48 53.11 -23.77
CA LEU A 424 19.73 51.97 -22.85
C LEU A 424 21.23 51.75 -22.55
N SER A 425 22.14 52.44 -23.25
CA SER A 425 23.59 52.17 -23.21
C SER A 425 24.43 53.15 -22.38
N LYS A 426 23.82 54.09 -21.64
CA LYS A 426 24.55 55.03 -20.74
C LYS A 426 24.60 54.52 -19.30
#